data_AF-A0A1Z4RV77-F1
#
_entry.id   AF-A0A1Z4RV77-F1
#
_cell.length_a   1.000
_cell.length_b   1.000
_cell.length_c   1.000
_cell.angle_alpha   90.00
_cell.angle_beta   90.00
_cell.angle_gamma   90.00
#
_symmetry.space_group_name_H-M   'P 1'
#
loop_
_entity.id
_entity.type
_entity.pdbx_description
1 polymer ?
#
loop_
_entity_poly.entity_id
_entity_poly.type
_entity_poly.pdbx_seq_one_letter_code
_entity_poly.pdbx_strand_id
1 'polypeptide(L)'
;MASNYIELFQSFCRRYINKAVNKHFRDVEQTEPDDLSRSTPRPLIKRICLHKGKDPIVLTVGRLLVWWVEAKGLFDGFIYGIPSTDFEEKFTYYPQVQLHFKEERYDAADNDRIPIRSAISFRWRETEYTTSNIEALKNKIKSQFARPPFSFDRGRECWTYWDDKKGYRFTLYVQNEEEAKKVVSQVVDIQDSESPD
;
A
#
# COMPACT_ATOMS: atom_id res chain seq x y z
N MET A 1 -20.96 39.41 -13.66
CA MET A 1 -21.63 38.09 -13.79
C MET A 1 -21.14 37.21 -12.65
N ALA A 2 -21.97 36.97 -11.63
CA ALA A 2 -21.65 36.00 -10.60
C ALA A 2 -21.66 34.62 -11.25
N SER A 3 -20.48 34.10 -11.57
CA SER A 3 -20.32 32.68 -11.93
C SER A 3 -20.91 31.88 -10.77
N ASN A 4 -22.05 31.24 -11.00
CA ASN A 4 -22.70 30.41 -10.01
C ASN A 4 -21.67 29.37 -9.50
N TYR A 5 -21.32 29.41 -8.21
CA TYR A 5 -20.28 28.54 -7.63
C TYR A 5 -20.55 27.04 -7.91
N ILE A 6 -21.81 26.68 -8.09
CA ILE A 6 -22.24 25.34 -8.49
C ILE A 6 -21.71 24.98 -9.88
N GLU A 7 -21.90 25.86 -10.87
CA GLU A 7 -21.43 25.64 -12.24
C GLU A 7 -19.91 25.59 -12.30
N LEU A 8 -19.23 26.42 -11.50
CA LEU A 8 -17.77 26.39 -11.37
C LEU A 8 -17.30 25.03 -10.85
N PHE A 9 -17.91 24.53 -9.76
CA PHE A 9 -17.59 23.22 -9.19
C PHE A 9 -17.84 22.07 -10.18
N GLN A 10 -18.98 22.07 -10.86
CA GLN A 10 -19.30 21.06 -11.87
C GLN A 10 -18.34 21.11 -13.06
N SER A 11 -17.93 22.31 -13.48
CA SER A 11 -16.94 22.49 -14.53
C SER A 11 -15.56 21.96 -14.13
N PHE A 12 -15.16 22.15 -12.87
CA PHE A 12 -13.93 21.62 -12.30
C PHE A 12 -13.95 20.08 -12.30
N CYS A 13 -15.01 19.46 -11.74
CA CYS A 13 -15.16 18.01 -11.71
C CYS A 13 -15.11 17.43 -13.13
N ARG A 14 -15.82 18.03 -14.09
CA ARG A 14 -15.81 17.58 -15.49
C ARG A 14 -14.43 17.66 -16.13
N ARG A 15 -13.63 18.70 -15.85
CA ARG A 15 -12.29 18.86 -16.43
C ARG A 15 -11.25 17.93 -15.80
N TYR A 16 -11.23 17.85 -14.47
CA TYR A 16 -10.17 17.14 -13.75
C TYR A 16 -10.52 15.69 -13.46
N ILE A 17 -11.73 15.41 -12.98
CA ILE A 17 -12.12 14.05 -12.56
C ILE A 17 -12.36 13.17 -13.78
N ASN A 18 -13.03 13.65 -14.84
CA ASN A 18 -13.24 12.84 -16.04
C ASN A 18 -11.92 12.43 -16.72
N LYS A 19 -10.88 13.29 -16.66
CA LYS A 19 -9.54 12.94 -17.15
C LYS A 19 -8.96 11.75 -16.37
N ALA A 20 -9.12 11.74 -15.05
CA ALA A 20 -8.68 10.64 -14.20
C ALA A 20 -9.49 9.36 -14.43
N VAL A 21 -10.82 9.47 -14.52
CA VAL A 21 -11.73 8.35 -14.83
C VAL A 21 -11.37 7.71 -16.17
N ASN A 22 -11.20 8.51 -17.23
CA ASN A 22 -10.85 8.00 -18.56
C ASN A 22 -9.46 7.35 -18.60
N LYS A 23 -8.50 7.85 -17.80
CA LYS A 23 -7.19 7.21 -17.66
C LYS A 23 -7.29 5.85 -16.96
N HIS A 24 -8.11 5.74 -15.91
CA HIS A 24 -8.29 4.51 -15.16
C HIS A 24 -9.02 3.42 -15.96
N PHE A 25 -10.04 3.80 -16.73
CA PHE A 25 -10.81 2.89 -17.59
C PHE A 25 -10.39 2.96 -19.06
N ARG A 26 -9.08 3.06 -19.33
CA ARG A 26 -8.55 3.14 -20.71
C ARG A 26 -8.74 1.84 -21.48
N ASP A 27 -8.84 0.73 -20.76
CA ASP A 27 -9.10 -0.64 -21.21
C ASP A 27 -10.55 -0.86 -21.69
N VAL A 28 -11.46 0.06 -21.40
CA VAL A 28 -12.88 -0.05 -21.77
C VAL A 28 -13.15 0.72 -23.07
N GLU A 29 -13.54 0.00 -24.12
CA GLU A 29 -14.00 0.57 -25.40
C GLU A 29 -15.20 1.52 -25.21
N GLN A 30 -15.36 2.49 -26.10
CA GLN A 30 -16.46 3.45 -26.02
C GLN A 30 -17.79 2.75 -26.29
N THR A 31 -18.51 2.38 -25.24
CA THR A 31 -19.88 1.86 -25.36
C THR A 31 -20.83 2.98 -25.77
N GLU A 32 -21.73 2.67 -26.71
CA GLU A 32 -22.79 3.54 -27.23
C GLU A 32 -23.63 4.19 -26.11
N PRO A 33 -24.19 5.40 -26.32
CA PRO A 33 -24.79 6.21 -25.26
C PRO A 33 -26.03 5.61 -24.59
N ASP A 34 -26.75 4.69 -25.23
CA ASP A 34 -28.12 4.32 -24.84
C ASP A 34 -28.33 2.85 -24.47
N ASP A 35 -27.28 2.02 -24.47
CA ASP A 35 -27.44 0.64 -23.99
C ASP A 35 -27.34 0.62 -22.44
N LEU A 36 -28.47 0.35 -21.78
CA LEU A 36 -28.60 0.14 -20.33
C LEU A 36 -28.35 -1.33 -19.95
N SER A 37 -27.75 -2.12 -20.84
CA SER A 37 -27.46 -3.53 -20.60
C SER A 37 -26.56 -3.70 -19.36
N ARG A 38 -27.13 -4.29 -18.30
CA ARG A 38 -26.46 -4.60 -17.02
C ARG A 38 -25.41 -5.72 -17.15
N SER A 39 -25.18 -6.23 -18.34
CA SER A 39 -24.39 -7.44 -18.60
C SER A 39 -22.88 -7.26 -18.40
N THR A 40 -22.37 -6.02 -18.38
CA THR A 40 -20.92 -5.76 -18.18
C THR A 40 -20.69 -4.70 -17.09
N PRO A 41 -20.20 -5.07 -15.89
CA PRO A 41 -20.15 -4.16 -14.74
C PRO A 41 -19.09 -3.05 -14.88
N ARG A 42 -17.98 -3.31 -15.56
CA ARG A 42 -16.84 -2.36 -15.64
C ARG A 42 -17.10 -1.12 -16.52
N PRO A 43 -17.68 -1.25 -17.74
CA PRO A 43 -18.14 -0.09 -18.52
C PRO A 43 -19.23 0.72 -17.81
N LEU A 44 -20.11 0.05 -17.06
CA LEU A 44 -21.15 0.71 -16.27
C LEU A 44 -20.55 1.63 -15.19
N ILE A 45 -19.56 1.14 -14.43
CA ILE A 45 -18.87 1.93 -13.40
C ILE A 45 -18.18 3.15 -14.02
N LYS A 46 -17.48 2.99 -15.16
CA LYS A 46 -16.89 4.12 -15.90
C LYS A 46 -17.94 5.18 -16.21
N ARG A 47 -19.12 4.78 -16.72
CA ARG A 47 -20.22 5.68 -17.07
C ARG A 47 -20.82 6.38 -15.86
N ILE A 48 -20.93 5.70 -14.72
CA ILE A 48 -21.39 6.29 -13.46
C ILE A 48 -20.39 7.34 -12.97
N CYS A 49 -19.09 7.14 -13.12
CA CYS A 49 -18.08 8.10 -12.66
C CYS A 49 -17.91 9.35 -13.56
N LEU A 50 -18.40 9.33 -14.81
CA LEU A 50 -18.24 10.45 -15.76
C LEU A 50 -19.25 11.58 -15.52
N HIS A 51 -18.74 12.77 -15.20
CA HIS A 51 -19.53 13.98 -14.95
C HIS A 51 -20.02 14.62 -16.25
N LYS A 52 -21.30 14.99 -16.31
CA LYS A 52 -21.91 15.67 -17.47
C LYS A 52 -22.24 17.13 -17.13
N GLY A 53 -22.31 17.97 -18.17
CA GLY A 53 -22.55 19.42 -18.00
C GLY A 53 -23.98 19.79 -17.55
N LYS A 54 -24.95 18.88 -17.69
CA LYS A 54 -26.34 19.08 -17.25
C LYS A 54 -26.69 18.29 -15.97
N ASP A 55 -25.69 17.71 -15.31
CA ASP A 55 -25.93 16.96 -14.08
C ASP A 55 -26.39 17.94 -12.98
N PRO A 56 -27.40 17.58 -12.16
CA PRO A 56 -27.66 18.34 -10.93
C PRO A 56 -26.49 18.18 -9.95
N ILE A 57 -26.33 19.13 -9.02
CA ILE A 57 -25.22 19.12 -8.06
C ILE A 57 -25.16 17.83 -7.24
N VAL A 58 -26.32 17.28 -6.86
CA VAL A 58 -26.42 16.01 -6.13
C VAL A 58 -25.82 14.86 -6.93
N LEU A 59 -26.10 14.80 -8.24
CA LEU A 59 -25.53 13.78 -9.10
C LEU A 59 -24.02 13.99 -9.29
N THR A 60 -23.58 15.25 -9.40
CA THR A 60 -22.13 15.58 -9.47
C THR A 60 -21.40 15.06 -8.23
N VAL A 61 -21.94 15.31 -7.03
CA VAL A 61 -21.36 14.81 -5.78
C VAL A 61 -21.43 13.28 -5.70
N GLY A 62 -22.56 12.67 -6.07
CA GLY A 62 -22.71 11.21 -6.09
C GLY A 62 -21.69 10.51 -6.99
N ARG A 63 -21.47 11.03 -8.21
CA ARG A 63 -20.45 10.51 -9.13
C ARG A 63 -19.04 10.65 -8.58
N LEU A 64 -18.74 11.77 -7.91
CA LEU A 64 -17.45 11.99 -7.26
C LEU A 64 -17.21 10.98 -6.13
N LEU A 65 -18.22 10.71 -5.30
CA LEU A 65 -18.14 9.71 -4.23
C LEU A 65 -17.92 8.30 -4.79
N VAL A 66 -18.71 7.87 -5.77
CA VAL A 66 -18.55 6.55 -6.41
C VAL A 66 -17.16 6.41 -7.05
N TRP A 67 -16.65 7.47 -7.67
CA TRP A 67 -15.29 7.48 -8.20
C TRP A 67 -14.24 7.20 -7.12
N TRP A 68 -14.32 7.87 -5.97
CA TRP A 68 -13.32 7.70 -4.89
C TRP A 68 -13.47 6.39 -4.14
N VAL A 69 -14.70 5.98 -3.81
CA VAL A 69 -14.98 4.77 -3.02
C VAL A 69 -14.74 3.50 -3.83
N GLU A 70 -15.47 3.34 -4.93
CA GLU A 70 -15.56 2.06 -5.66
C GLU A 70 -14.51 1.94 -6.77
N ALA A 71 -14.26 3.01 -7.53
CA ALA A 71 -13.37 2.93 -8.69
C ALA A 71 -11.89 3.16 -8.34
N LYS A 72 -11.61 4.02 -7.34
CA LYS A 72 -10.24 4.32 -6.91
C LYS A 72 -9.76 3.46 -5.73
N GLY A 73 -10.67 2.71 -5.08
CA GLY A 73 -10.36 1.85 -3.95
C GLY A 73 -9.86 2.61 -2.72
N LEU A 74 -10.35 3.83 -2.47
CA LEU A 74 -9.89 4.65 -1.34
C LEU A 74 -10.10 3.96 0.02
N PHE A 75 -11.05 3.01 0.09
CA PHE A 75 -11.40 2.23 1.28
C PHE A 75 -11.00 0.75 1.20
N ASP A 76 -10.24 0.33 0.19
CA ASP A 76 -9.76 -1.07 0.08
C ASP A 76 -8.67 -1.41 1.13
N GLY A 77 -8.18 -0.42 1.89
CA GLY A 77 -7.31 -0.61 3.03
C GLY A 77 -8.06 -0.54 4.35
N PHE A 78 -7.71 -1.40 5.32
CA PHE A 78 -8.16 -1.27 6.70
C PHE A 78 -7.71 0.09 7.27
N ILE A 79 -8.60 1.07 7.31
CA ILE A 79 -8.35 2.35 7.98
C ILE A 79 -8.63 2.13 9.47
N TYR A 80 -7.57 2.01 10.27
CA TYR A 80 -7.67 2.07 11.73
C TYR A 80 -6.99 3.36 12.20
N GLY A 81 -7.72 4.18 12.95
CA GLY A 81 -7.19 5.40 13.55
C GLY A 81 -6.65 5.08 14.94
N ILE A 82 -5.38 5.40 15.18
CA ILE A 82 -4.81 5.41 16.53
C ILE A 82 -4.83 6.87 17.01
N PRO A 83 -5.35 7.18 18.22
CA PRO A 83 -5.21 8.51 18.81
C PRO A 83 -3.73 8.92 18.85
N SER A 84 -3.39 10.11 18.34
CA SER A 84 -1.99 10.53 18.21
C SER A 84 -1.27 10.58 19.55
N THR A 85 -1.96 10.97 20.63
CA THR A 85 -1.40 11.05 21.98
C THR A 85 -0.79 9.73 22.46
N ASP A 86 -1.46 8.61 22.21
CA ASP A 86 -0.99 7.28 22.67
C ASP A 86 0.14 6.72 21.79
N PHE A 87 0.19 7.17 20.53
CA PHE A 87 1.23 6.77 19.58
C PHE A 87 2.55 7.53 19.84
N GLU A 88 2.45 8.83 20.11
CA GLU A 88 3.58 9.72 20.38
C GLU A 88 4.28 9.38 21.71
N GLU A 89 3.52 8.95 22.71
CA GLU A 89 4.05 8.56 24.01
C GLU A 89 4.81 7.21 23.96
N LYS A 90 4.44 6.32 23.03
CA LYS A 90 5.02 4.97 22.89
C LYS A 90 6.12 4.84 21.85
N PHE A 91 6.14 5.69 20.82
CA PHE A 91 7.08 5.55 19.70
C PHE A 91 7.88 6.83 19.50
N THR A 92 9.18 6.76 19.80
CA THR A 92 10.13 7.78 19.35
C THR A 92 10.04 7.88 17.82
N TYR A 93 9.93 9.10 17.26
CA TYR A 93 9.67 9.40 15.84
C TYR A 93 10.79 8.99 14.85
N TYR A 94 11.46 7.87 15.11
CA TYR A 94 12.42 7.29 14.20
C TYR A 94 11.73 6.80 12.92
N PRO A 95 12.33 7.02 11.74
CA PRO A 95 11.87 6.45 10.49
C PRO A 95 11.69 4.94 10.61
N GLN A 96 10.64 4.42 9.96
CA GLN A 96 10.37 2.99 9.93
C GLN A 96 10.73 2.43 8.56
N VAL A 97 11.51 1.35 8.55
CA VAL A 97 11.75 0.55 7.36
C VAL A 97 10.81 -0.64 7.42
N GLN A 98 10.07 -0.88 6.34
CA GLN A 98 9.14 -2.00 6.23
C GLN A 98 9.51 -2.85 5.02
N LEU A 99 9.84 -4.11 5.28
CA LEU A 99 10.14 -5.13 4.28
C LEU A 99 8.89 -5.97 4.08
N HIS A 100 8.38 -5.99 2.86
CA HIS A 100 7.20 -6.77 2.49
C HIS A 100 7.63 -8.01 1.71
N PHE A 101 7.22 -9.17 2.21
CA PHE A 101 7.40 -10.45 1.57
C PHE A 101 6.06 -10.93 1.04
N LYS A 102 6.05 -11.35 -0.21
CA LYS A 102 4.88 -11.88 -0.87
C LYS A 102 5.31 -13.11 -1.64
N GLU A 103 4.61 -14.19 -1.38
CA GLU A 103 4.76 -15.42 -2.15
C GLU A 103 4.37 -15.22 -3.62
N GLU A 104 5.03 -15.95 -4.52
CA GLU A 104 4.71 -15.92 -5.93
C GLU A 104 3.29 -16.44 -6.21
N ARG A 105 2.65 -15.85 -7.22
CA ARG A 105 1.26 -16.15 -7.54
C ARG A 105 1.08 -17.58 -8.02
N TYR A 106 2.06 -18.12 -8.75
CA TYR A 106 1.98 -19.47 -9.32
C TYR A 106 2.09 -20.53 -8.23
N ASP A 107 3.06 -20.41 -7.32
CA ASP A 107 3.23 -21.33 -6.18
C ASP A 107 1.99 -21.40 -5.28
N ALA A 108 1.30 -20.27 -5.08
CA ALA A 108 0.07 -20.23 -4.32
C ALA A 108 -1.11 -20.90 -5.07
N ALA A 109 -1.17 -20.73 -6.39
CA ALA A 109 -2.23 -21.29 -7.23
C ALA A 109 -2.14 -22.83 -7.32
N ASP A 110 -0.92 -23.38 -7.41
CA ASP A 110 -0.68 -24.82 -7.45
C ASP A 110 -1.15 -25.53 -6.16
N ASN A 111 -1.21 -24.79 -5.06
CA ASN A 111 -1.66 -25.26 -3.75
C ASN A 111 -3.12 -24.84 -3.41
N ASP A 112 -3.87 -24.32 -4.39
CA ASP A 112 -5.25 -23.83 -4.25
C ASP A 112 -5.46 -22.88 -3.04
N ARG A 113 -4.51 -21.97 -2.84
CA ARG A 113 -4.51 -21.04 -1.70
C ARG A 113 -4.16 -19.61 -2.10
N ILE A 114 -4.49 -18.67 -1.20
CA ILE A 114 -4.13 -17.25 -1.38
C ILE A 114 -2.63 -17.07 -1.09
N PRO A 115 -1.91 -16.26 -1.90
CA PRO A 115 -0.49 -15.99 -1.67
C PRO A 115 -0.24 -15.46 -0.26
N ILE A 116 0.70 -16.10 0.43
CA ILE A 116 1.09 -15.73 1.78
C ILE A 116 1.81 -14.38 1.74
N ARG A 117 1.51 -13.54 2.73
CA ARG A 117 2.15 -12.24 2.94
C ARG A 117 2.78 -12.18 4.31
N SER A 118 4.02 -11.68 4.36
CA SER A 118 4.70 -11.36 5.62
C SER A 118 5.26 -9.96 5.54
N ALA A 119 5.38 -9.31 6.70
CA ALA A 119 6.01 -8.00 6.79
C ALA A 119 6.92 -7.99 8.01
N ILE A 120 8.12 -7.47 7.82
CA ILE A 120 9.07 -7.24 8.90
C ILE A 120 9.34 -5.73 8.91
N SER A 121 9.31 -5.13 10.09
CA SER A 121 9.61 -3.70 10.21
C SER A 121 10.53 -3.43 11.38
N PHE A 122 11.45 -2.50 11.19
CA PHE A 122 12.31 -1.97 12.23
C PHE A 122 12.34 -0.45 12.17
N ARG A 123 12.76 0.17 13.27
CA ARG A 123 12.98 1.61 13.34
C ARG A 123 14.43 1.90 13.01
N TRP A 124 14.66 2.69 11.97
CA TRP A 124 16.00 3.10 11.56
C TRP A 124 16.53 4.19 12.48
N ARG A 125 17.50 3.83 13.31
CA ARG A 125 18.15 4.74 14.26
C ARG A 125 19.49 5.19 13.70
N GLU A 126 19.49 6.40 13.16
CA GLU A 126 20.69 7.08 12.66
C GLU A 126 20.82 8.40 13.42
N THR A 127 22.05 8.91 13.56
CA THR A 127 22.28 10.24 14.15
C THR A 127 21.85 11.36 13.21
N GLU A 128 22.04 11.17 11.89
CA GLU A 128 21.67 12.13 10.86
C GLU A 128 20.98 11.45 9.66
N TYR A 129 19.83 11.99 9.25
CA TYR A 129 19.05 11.50 8.12
C TYR A 129 19.38 12.24 6.82
N THR A 130 20.64 12.13 6.38
CA THR A 130 21.08 12.75 5.12
C THR A 130 20.65 11.91 3.90
N THR A 131 20.60 12.53 2.72
CA THR A 131 20.34 11.82 1.46
C THR A 131 21.35 10.71 1.20
N SER A 132 22.63 10.92 1.55
CA SER A 132 23.69 9.93 1.44
C SER A 132 23.40 8.68 2.29
N ASN A 133 22.98 8.87 3.55
CA ASN A 133 22.67 7.76 4.46
C ASN A 133 21.44 6.97 3.98
N ILE A 134 20.43 7.66 3.44
CA ILE A 134 19.25 7.02 2.84
C ILE A 134 19.65 6.18 1.61
N GLU A 135 20.54 6.69 0.76
CA GLU A 135 21.04 5.95 -0.41
C GLU A 135 21.88 4.74 0.00
N ALA A 136 22.73 4.86 1.02
CA ALA A 136 23.49 3.75 1.58
C ALA A 136 22.56 2.65 2.12
N LEU A 137 21.55 3.03 2.92
CA LEU A 137 20.53 2.11 3.44
C LEU A 137 19.78 1.39 2.30
N LYS A 138 19.33 2.14 1.29
CA LYS A 138 18.66 1.58 0.10
C LYS A 138 19.53 0.57 -0.64
N ASN A 139 20.81 0.88 -0.83
CA ASN A 139 21.74 -0.01 -1.54
C ASN A 139 21.96 -1.31 -0.75
N LYS A 140 22.07 -1.21 0.58
CA LYS A 140 22.23 -2.34 1.48
C LYS A 140 21.00 -3.25 1.50
N ILE A 141 19.80 -2.67 1.58
CA ILE A 141 18.53 -3.43 1.47
C ILE A 141 18.46 -4.14 0.12
N LYS A 142 18.85 -3.47 -0.98
CA LYS A 142 18.83 -4.08 -2.32
C LYS A 142 19.83 -5.21 -2.48
N SER A 143 21.04 -5.08 -1.94
CA SER A 143 22.05 -6.14 -2.03
C SER A 143 21.67 -7.35 -1.19
N GLN A 144 21.04 -7.15 -0.03
CA GLN A 144 20.69 -8.24 0.88
C GLN A 144 19.35 -8.92 0.57
N PHE A 145 18.33 -8.18 0.11
CA PHE A 145 16.96 -8.70 -0.03
C PHE A 145 16.46 -8.80 -1.46
N ALA A 146 17.04 -8.06 -2.40
CA ALA A 146 16.55 -8.03 -3.78
C ALA A 146 17.47 -8.73 -4.79
N ARG A 147 18.77 -8.92 -4.47
CA ARG A 147 19.78 -9.44 -5.41
C ARG A 147 20.84 -10.32 -4.70
N PRO A 148 20.62 -11.63 -4.54
CA PRO A 148 19.45 -12.41 -4.96
C PRO A 148 18.21 -12.10 -4.09
N PRO A 149 16.98 -12.40 -4.57
CA PRO A 149 15.78 -12.26 -3.76
C PRO A 149 15.91 -13.10 -2.48
N PHE A 150 15.73 -12.46 -1.33
CA PHE A 150 15.74 -13.17 -0.05
C PHE A 150 14.38 -13.84 0.17
N SER A 151 14.42 -15.15 0.38
CA SER A 151 13.26 -15.98 0.72
C SER A 151 13.49 -16.73 2.02
N PHE A 152 12.38 -16.98 2.73
CA PHE A 152 12.35 -17.78 3.93
C PHE A 152 11.04 -18.55 4.01
N ASP A 153 11.07 -19.70 4.70
CA ASP A 153 9.92 -20.57 4.83
C ASP A 153 9.05 -20.13 6.01
N ARG A 154 7.82 -19.70 5.69
CA ARG A 154 6.83 -19.37 6.72
C ARG A 154 6.32 -20.66 7.36
N GLY A 155 6.42 -20.74 8.68
CA GLY A 155 5.94 -21.89 9.45
C GLY A 155 4.92 -21.51 10.51
N ARG A 156 4.69 -22.46 11.42
CA ARG A 156 3.74 -22.32 12.54
C ARG A 156 4.41 -21.81 13.82
N GLU A 157 5.73 -21.95 13.92
CA GLU A 157 6.47 -21.52 15.10
C GLU A 157 6.59 -20.01 15.14
N CYS A 158 6.35 -19.42 16.31
CA CYS A 158 6.46 -17.99 16.53
C CYS A 158 7.76 -17.69 17.29
N TRP A 159 8.65 -16.96 16.62
CA TRP A 159 9.93 -16.52 17.17
C TRP A 159 9.92 -15.00 17.30
N THR A 160 10.50 -14.49 18.39
CA THR A 160 10.52 -13.06 18.68
C THR A 160 11.92 -12.58 19.00
N TYR A 161 12.31 -11.45 18.41
CA TYR A 161 13.57 -10.76 18.70
C TYR A 161 13.29 -9.31 19.08
N TRP A 162 13.78 -8.91 20.25
CA TRP A 162 13.41 -7.64 20.89
C TRP A 162 14.70 -6.93 21.31
N ASP A 163 14.96 -5.78 20.70
CA ASP A 163 16.01 -4.85 21.11
C ASP A 163 15.51 -3.40 20.98
N ASP A 164 15.01 -2.88 22.09
CA ASP A 164 14.47 -1.52 22.17
C ASP A 164 15.55 -0.44 22.04
N LYS A 165 16.83 -0.75 22.25
CA LYS A 165 17.94 0.21 22.09
C LYS A 165 18.32 0.39 20.62
N LYS A 166 18.27 -0.69 19.84
CA LYS A 166 18.55 -0.66 18.40
C LYS A 166 17.31 -0.44 17.54
N GLY A 167 16.10 -0.56 18.12
CA GLY A 167 14.83 -0.28 17.44
C GLY A 167 14.21 -1.50 16.76
N TYR A 168 14.57 -2.70 17.23
CA TYR A 168 14.11 -3.97 16.71
C TYR A 168 13.00 -4.55 17.58
N ARG A 169 11.89 -4.92 16.94
CA ARG A 169 10.82 -5.68 17.57
C ARG A 169 10.17 -6.57 16.52
N PHE A 170 10.68 -7.79 16.43
CA PHE A 170 10.26 -8.76 15.43
C PHE A 170 9.35 -9.81 16.04
N THR A 171 8.34 -10.18 15.27
CA THR A 171 7.49 -11.35 15.52
C THR A 171 7.43 -12.11 14.20
N LEU A 172 8.16 -13.22 14.14
CA LEU A 172 8.36 -14.01 12.94
C LEU A 172 7.63 -15.34 13.07
N TYR A 173 6.96 -15.75 11.99
CA TYR A 173 6.34 -17.06 11.88
C TYR A 173 7.14 -17.87 10.87
N VAL A 174 8.01 -18.77 11.35
CA VAL A 174 8.96 -19.53 10.53
C VAL A 174 8.91 -21.02 10.87
N GLN A 175 9.58 -21.84 10.06
CA GLN A 175 9.53 -23.29 10.21
C GLN A 175 10.32 -23.81 11.43
N ASN A 176 11.45 -23.21 11.74
CA ASN A 176 12.35 -23.61 12.83
C ASN A 176 13.17 -22.41 13.36
N GLU A 177 13.92 -22.62 14.43
CA GLU A 177 14.82 -21.62 15.02
C GLU A 177 15.93 -21.15 14.07
N GLU A 178 16.47 -22.05 13.24
CA GLU A 178 17.55 -21.72 12.30
C GLU A 178 17.11 -20.69 11.25
N GLU A 179 15.90 -20.86 10.71
CA GLU A 179 15.31 -19.92 9.76
C GLU A 179 14.98 -18.59 10.46
N ALA A 180 14.56 -18.62 11.74
CA ALA A 180 14.38 -17.40 12.52
C ALA A 180 15.70 -16.64 12.65
N LYS A 181 16.79 -17.30 13.05
CA LYS A 181 18.12 -16.69 13.17
C LYS A 181 18.59 -16.12 11.85
N LYS A 182 18.45 -16.86 10.74
CA LYS A 182 18.79 -16.38 9.40
C LYS A 182 18.05 -15.09 9.04
N VAL A 183 16.73 -15.03 9.25
CA VAL A 183 15.92 -13.84 8.96
C VAL A 183 16.29 -12.67 9.86
N VAL A 184 16.42 -12.90 11.17
CA VAL A 184 16.77 -11.85 12.13
C VAL A 184 18.16 -11.29 11.83
N SER A 185 19.17 -12.14 11.66
CA SER A 185 20.53 -11.70 11.31
C SER A 185 20.55 -10.87 10.03
N GLN A 186 19.86 -11.31 8.97
CA GLN A 186 19.82 -10.57 7.71
C GLN A 186 19.17 -9.18 7.87
N VAL A 187 18.17 -9.04 8.74
CA VAL A 187 17.48 -7.76 8.98
C VAL A 187 18.29 -6.86 9.91
N VAL A 188 18.89 -7.41 10.97
CA VAL A 188 19.79 -6.68 11.87
C VAL A 188 20.99 -6.15 11.11
N ASP A 189 21.55 -6.98 10.23
CA ASP A 189 22.66 -6.66 9.34
C ASP A 189 22.39 -5.42 8.48
N ILE A 190 21.16 -4.96 8.30
CA ILE A 190 20.84 -3.73 7.56
C ILE A 190 21.35 -2.49 8.29
N GLN A 191 21.16 -2.39 9.61
CA GLN A 191 21.53 -1.20 10.38
C GLN A 191 22.81 -1.44 11.19
N ASP A 192 22.98 -2.62 11.76
CA ASP A 192 24.14 -2.97 12.56
C ASP A 192 24.98 -4.05 11.85
N SER A 193 26.27 -4.14 12.14
CA SER A 193 27.14 -5.21 11.61
C SER A 193 27.45 -6.30 12.64
N GLU A 194 26.74 -6.27 13.78
CA GLU A 194 26.88 -7.25 14.86
C GLU A 194 25.85 -8.36 14.69
N SER A 195 26.28 -9.61 14.83
CA SER A 195 25.39 -10.75 14.84
C SER A 195 24.44 -10.68 16.06
N PRO A 196 23.13 -10.87 15.87
CA PRO A 196 22.18 -10.91 16.99
C PRO A 196 22.37 -12.19 17.82
N ASP A 197 22.24 -12.06 19.14
CA ASP A 197 22.30 -13.17 20.12
C ASP A 197 21.09 -14.12 20.03
#